data_AF-A0A816HKH3-F1
#
_entry.id   AF-A0A816HKH3-F1
#
_cell.length_a   1.000
_cell.length_b   1.000
_cell.length_c   1.000
_cell.angle_alpha   90.00
_cell.angle_beta   90.00
_cell.angle_gamma   90.00
#
_symmetry.space_group_name_H-M   'P 1'
#
loop_
_entity.id
_entity.type
_entity.pdbx_description
1 polymer ?
#
loop_
_entity_poly.entity_id
_entity_poly.type
_entity_poly.pdbx_seq_one_letter_code
_entity_poly.pdbx_strand_id
1 'polypeptide(L)'
;SLTATGTFKPKFPFLSIQTSGLIYMAYHLKAYNTKSSDYIRRKFRRKLYIFEEQCELISYLAEKTTIRYKAPEKRTPDYNVKYETFFALRQNVPTLNWLT
;
A
#
# COMPACT_ATOMS: atom_id res chain seq x y z
N SER A 1 0.50 -14.89 -1.78
CA SER A 1 0.11 -16.19 -1.21
C SER A 1 -0.35 -15.94 0.22
N LEU A 2 -0.98 -16.92 0.88
CA LEU A 2 -1.33 -16.82 2.30
C LEU A 2 -0.08 -16.53 3.17
N THR A 3 1.03 -17.22 2.89
CA THR A 3 2.32 -16.99 3.56
C THR A 3 2.82 -15.56 3.41
N ALA A 4 2.86 -15.02 2.19
CA ALA A 4 3.31 -13.64 1.95
C ALA A 4 2.45 -12.61 2.72
N THR A 5 1.14 -12.84 2.78
CA THR A 5 0.21 -11.97 3.52
C THR A 5 0.51 -12.00 5.03
N GLY A 6 0.80 -13.18 5.59
CA GLY A 6 1.14 -13.34 7.00
C GLY A 6 2.51 -12.77 7.38
N THR A 7 3.49 -12.83 6.49
CA THR A 7 4.83 -12.26 6.71
C THR A 7 4.82 -10.74 6.61
N PHE A 8 4.18 -10.18 5.57
CA PHE A 8 4.17 -8.74 5.32
C PHE A 8 3.19 -7.97 6.21
N LYS A 9 2.06 -8.59 6.61
CA LYS A 9 1.01 -7.97 7.44
C LYS A 9 0.50 -6.63 6.86
N PRO A 10 -0.04 -6.63 5.63
CA PRO A 10 -0.42 -5.41 4.93
C PRO A 10 -1.47 -4.60 5.70
N LYS A 11 -1.11 -3.39 6.10
CA LYS A 11 -2.06 -2.37 6.60
C LYS A 11 -2.07 -1.19 5.64
N PHE A 12 -3.03 -1.17 4.73
CA PHE A 12 -3.20 -0.03 3.84
C PHE A 12 -3.86 1.14 4.60
N PRO A 13 -3.44 2.40 4.35
CA PRO A 13 -4.08 3.58 4.91
C PRO A 13 -5.60 3.59 4.67
N PHE A 14 -6.39 3.91 5.70
CA PHE A 14 -7.87 3.99 5.63
C PHE A 14 -8.64 2.69 5.32
N LEU A 15 -7.98 1.56 5.09
CA LEU A 15 -8.63 0.25 4.98
C LEU A 15 -8.54 -0.55 6.27
N SER A 16 -9.47 -1.48 6.51
CA SER A 16 -9.31 -2.45 7.58
C SER A 16 -8.14 -3.41 7.28
N ILE A 17 -7.63 -4.08 8.32
CA ILE A 17 -6.58 -5.11 8.15
C ILE A 17 -7.09 -6.24 7.26
N GLN A 18 -8.36 -6.64 7.44
CA GLN A 18 -8.97 -7.70 6.64
C GLN A 18 -9.03 -7.33 5.16
N THR A 19 -9.53 -6.14 4.82
CA THR A 19 -9.64 -5.68 3.44
C THR A 19 -8.27 -5.50 2.79
N SER A 20 -7.30 -4.95 3.54
CA SER A 20 -5.92 -4.80 3.07
C SER A 20 -5.29 -6.15 2.74
N GLY A 21 -5.47 -7.15 3.61
CA GLY A 21 -5.01 -8.52 3.40
C GLY A 21 -5.63 -9.18 2.17
N LEU A 22 -6.94 -9.02 1.96
CA LEU A 22 -7.63 -9.56 0.78
C LEU A 22 -7.09 -8.97 -0.53
N ILE A 23 -6.92 -7.64 -0.59
CA ILE A 23 -6.37 -6.96 -1.78
C ILE A 23 -4.94 -7.42 -2.07
N TYR A 24 -4.09 -7.41 -1.04
CA TYR A 24 -2.71 -7.87 -1.15
C TYR A 24 -2.62 -9.30 -1.68
N MET A 25 -3.43 -10.19 -1.12
CA MET A 25 -3.50 -11.58 -1.55
C MET A 25 -3.97 -11.70 -3.00
N ALA A 26 -5.01 -10.97 -3.41
CA ALA A 26 -5.51 -10.97 -4.77
C ALA A 26 -4.48 -10.47 -5.78
N TYR A 27 -3.77 -9.38 -5.47
CA TYR A 27 -2.66 -8.88 -6.29
C TYR A 27 -1.54 -9.91 -6.41
N HIS A 28 -1.13 -10.52 -5.30
CA HIS A 28 -0.12 -11.56 -5.31
C HIS A 28 -0.56 -12.78 -6.13
N LEU A 29 -1.82 -13.21 -6.05
CA LEU A 29 -2.32 -14.33 -6.84
C LEU A 29 -2.27 -14.00 -8.34
N LYS A 30 -2.69 -12.80 -8.77
CA LYS A 30 -2.62 -12.38 -10.18
C LYS A 30 -1.18 -12.15 -10.66
N ALA A 31 -0.31 -11.64 -9.82
CA ALA A 31 1.10 -11.33 -10.15
C ALA A 31 1.95 -12.59 -10.44
N TYR A 32 1.59 -13.71 -9.81
CA TYR A 32 2.38 -14.96 -9.85
C TYR A 32 1.61 -16.17 -10.39
N ASN A 33 0.40 -15.98 -10.92
CA ASN A 33 -0.33 -17.05 -11.59
C ASN A 33 0.35 -17.42 -12.92
N THR A 34 0.93 -18.62 -13.01
CA THR A 34 1.60 -19.13 -14.21
C THR A 34 0.67 -19.26 -15.42
N LYS A 35 -0.64 -19.43 -15.20
CA LYS A 35 -1.67 -19.50 -16.25
C LYS A 35 -2.08 -18.14 -16.81
N SER A 36 -1.67 -17.04 -16.19
CA SER A 36 -1.97 -15.68 -16.67
C SER A 36 -0.93 -15.22 -17.69
N SER A 37 -1.35 -14.36 -18.63
CA SER A 37 -0.44 -13.76 -19.62
C SER A 37 0.64 -12.90 -18.96
N ASP A 38 1.79 -12.76 -19.62
CA ASP A 38 2.91 -11.94 -19.15
C ASP A 38 2.52 -10.51 -18.81
N TYR A 39 1.68 -9.92 -19.66
CA TYR A 39 1.16 -8.58 -19.46
C TYR A 39 0.41 -8.45 -18.13
N ILE A 40 -0.50 -9.39 -17.83
CA ILE A 40 -1.27 -9.40 -16.59
C ILE A 40 -0.35 -9.57 -15.38
N ARG A 41 0.60 -10.51 -15.45
CA ARG A 41 1.57 -10.75 -14.37
C ARG A 41 2.37 -9.48 -14.06
N ARG A 42 2.92 -8.82 -15.08
CA ARG A 42 3.67 -7.55 -14.94
C ARG A 42 2.81 -6.44 -14.35
N LYS A 43 1.57 -6.28 -14.85
CA LYS A 43 0.61 -5.29 -14.34
C LYS A 43 0.36 -5.48 -12.84
N PHE A 44 0.11 -6.71 -12.40
CA PHE A 44 -0.19 -6.98 -11.00
C PHE A 44 1.05 -6.99 -10.10
N ARG A 45 2.25 -7.34 -10.61
CA ARG A 45 3.50 -7.10 -9.87
C ARG A 45 3.72 -5.62 -9.57
N ARG A 46 3.47 -4.74 -10.55
CA ARG A 46 3.55 -3.29 -10.33
C ARG A 46 2.52 -2.80 -9.31
N LYS A 47 1.27 -3.28 -9.40
CA LYS A 47 0.23 -2.95 -8.41
C LYS A 47 0.59 -3.43 -7.02
N LEU A 48 1.16 -4.62 -6.90
CA LEU A 48 1.60 -5.19 -5.63
C LEU A 48 2.71 -4.36 -5.00
N TYR A 49 3.75 -4.01 -5.78
CA TYR A 49 4.85 -3.17 -5.32
C TYR A 49 4.38 -1.80 -4.81
N ILE A 50 3.54 -1.10 -5.60
CA ILE A 50 2.98 0.19 -5.20
C ILE A 50 2.15 0.06 -3.91
N PHE A 51 1.36 -1.02 -3.80
CA PHE A 51 0.54 -1.28 -2.62
C PHE A 51 1.41 -1.52 -1.37
N GLU A 52 2.53 -2.23 -1.50
CA GLU A 52 3.50 -2.45 -0.42
C GLU A 52 4.11 -1.11 0.04
N GLU A 53 4.57 -0.26 -0.90
CA GLU A 53 5.07 1.08 -0.56
C GLU A 53 4.03 1.93 0.17
N GLN A 54 2.76 1.85 -0.25
CA GLN A 54 1.66 2.58 0.39
C GLN A 54 1.34 2.06 1.80
N CYS A 55 1.52 0.76 2.07
CA CYS A 55 1.40 0.21 3.43
C CYS A 55 2.51 0.73 4.36
N GLU A 56 3.74 0.84 3.85
CA GLU A 56 4.89 1.32 4.64
C GLU A 56 4.80 2.80 5.04
N LEU A 57 3.94 3.60 4.38
CA LEU A 57 3.72 5.00 4.75
C LEU A 57 3.27 5.16 6.20
N ILE A 58 2.48 4.22 6.75
CA ILE A 58 2.03 4.29 8.15
C ILE A 58 3.24 4.16 9.08
N SER A 59 4.08 3.15 8.86
CA SER A 59 5.27 2.88 9.66
C SER A 59 6.24 4.07 9.59
N TYR A 60 6.51 4.57 8.38
CA TYR A 60 7.37 5.73 8.16
C TYR A 60 6.84 6.97 8.89
N LEU A 61 5.55 7.30 8.73
CA LEU A 61 4.98 8.49 9.35
C LEU A 61 4.93 8.34 10.87
N ALA A 62 4.62 7.16 11.40
CA ALA A 62 4.63 6.93 12.85
C ALA A 62 6.03 7.12 13.44
N GLU A 63 7.09 6.68 12.75
CA GLU A 63 8.48 6.84 13.20
C GLU A 63 8.96 8.31 13.11
N LYS A 64 8.63 9.00 12.03
CA LYS A 64 9.14 10.36 11.76
C LYS A 64 8.29 11.48 12.36
N THR A 65 7.04 11.20 12.74
CA THR A 65 6.16 12.21 13.35
C THR A 65 6.59 12.45 14.80
N THR A 66 6.94 13.70 15.11
CA THR A 66 7.25 14.10 16.49
C THR A 66 5.99 14.40 17.28
N ILE A 67 6.03 14.18 18.60
CA ILE A 67 4.92 14.53 19.52
C ILE A 67 4.55 16.00 19.40
N ARG A 68 5.55 16.89 19.26
CA ARG A 68 5.32 18.31 19.04
C ARG A 68 5.07 18.57 17.56
N TYR A 69 4.03 19.33 17.26
CA TYR A 69 3.76 19.81 15.92
C TYR A 69 4.93 20.64 15.37
N LYS A 70 5.29 20.37 14.12
CA LYS A 70 6.19 21.20 13.31
C LYS A 70 5.39 21.73 12.13
N ALA A 71 5.52 23.02 11.80
CA ALA A 71 4.91 23.56 10.58
C ALA A 71 5.57 22.97 9.32
N PRO A 72 4.88 22.88 8.17
CA PRO A 72 5.40 22.26 6.95
C PRO A 72 6.78 22.78 6.52
N GLU A 73 7.06 24.07 6.72
CA GLU A 73 8.31 24.72 6.34
C GLU A 73 9.50 24.26 7.21
N LYS A 74 9.20 23.70 8.40
CA LYS A 74 10.20 23.20 9.38
C LYS A 74 10.38 21.68 9.33
N ARG A 75 9.67 20.98 8.44
CA ARG A 75 9.78 19.53 8.22
C ARG A 75 10.71 19.24 7.05
N THR A 76 11.18 18.00 6.94
CA THR A 76 11.94 17.59 5.75
C THR A 76 11.01 17.53 4.53
N PRO A 77 11.49 17.87 3.32
CA PRO A 77 10.68 17.75 2.10
C PRO A 77 10.11 16.35 1.88
N ASP A 78 10.90 15.30 2.13
CA ASP A 78 10.47 13.90 2.03
C ASP A 78 9.29 13.58 2.96
N TYR A 79 9.31 14.07 4.20
CA TYR A 79 8.20 13.89 5.12
C TYR A 79 6.92 14.55 4.59
N ASN A 80 7.02 15.79 4.10
CA ASN A 80 5.87 16.50 3.54
C ASN A 80 5.27 15.75 2.34
N VAL A 81 6.10 15.28 1.40
CA VAL A 81 5.65 14.49 0.25
C VAL A 81 4.94 13.21 0.70
N LYS A 82 5.50 12.47 1.66
CA LYS A 82 4.89 11.24 2.19
C LYS A 82 3.62 11.50 2.99
N TYR A 83 3.56 12.62 3.70
CA TYR A 83 2.37 13.06 4.43
C TYR A 83 1.22 13.38 3.46
N GLU A 84 1.48 14.19 2.42
CA GLU A 84 0.48 14.49 1.39
C GLU A 84 0.06 13.23 0.63
N THR A 85 1.02 12.36 0.28
CA THR A 85 0.74 11.08 -0.37
C THR A 85 -0.19 10.23 0.50
N PHE A 86 0.07 10.14 1.81
CA PHE A 86 -0.78 9.41 2.74
C PHE A 86 -2.22 9.90 2.69
N PHE A 87 -2.48 11.21 2.77
CA PHE A 87 -3.86 11.72 2.70
C PHE A 87 -4.52 11.53 1.33
N ALA A 88 -3.76 11.63 0.24
CA ALA A 88 -4.25 11.38 -1.12
C ALA A 88 -4.77 9.94 -1.32
N LEU A 89 -4.27 8.97 -0.56
CA LEU A 89 -4.75 7.58 -0.62
C LEU A 89 -6.21 7.42 -0.17
N ARG A 90 -6.74 8.35 0.63
CA ARG A 90 -8.15 8.31 1.06
C ARG A 90 -9.11 8.42 -0.13
N GLN A 91 -8.71 9.12 -1.19
CA GLN A 91 -9.50 9.29 -2.41
C GLN A 91 -9.24 8.17 -3.43
N ASN A 92 -8.10 7.48 -3.32
CA ASN A 92 -7.62 6.48 -4.28
C ASN A 92 -7.47 5.09 -3.64
N VAL A 93 -8.50 4.67 -2.90
CA VAL A 93 -8.46 3.39 -2.20
C VAL A 93 -8.53 2.25 -3.22
N PRO A 94 -7.62 1.26 -3.15
CA PRO A 94 -7.69 0.09 -4.02
C PRO A 94 -8.96 -0.71 -3.73
N THR A 95 -9.66 -1.12 -4.79
CA THR A 95 -10.87 -1.94 -4.70
C THR A 95 -10.67 -3.28 -5.38
N LEU A 96 -11.55 -4.25 -5.07
CA LEU A 96 -11.59 -5.56 -5.70
C LEU A 96 -12.64 -5.67 -6.81
N ASN A 97 -13.18 -4.54 -7.28
CA ASN A 97 -14.27 -4.50 -8.26
C ASN A 97 -13.88 -5.07 -9.64
N TRP A 98 -12.61 -5.40 -9.86
CA TRP A 98 -12.09 -6.07 -11.06
C TRP A 98 -12.03 -7.60 -10.93
N LEU A 99 -12.45 -8.16 -9.78
CA LEU A 99 -12.56 -9.61 -9.56
C LEU A 99 -13.93 -10.20 -9.93
N THR A 100 -14.96 -9.36 -10.03
CA THR A 100 -16.28 -9.69 -10.56
C THR A 100 -16.27 -9.62 -12.08
#